data_AF-A0A523UIR4-F1
#
_entry.id   AF-A0A523UIR4-F1
#
_cell.length_a   1.000
_cell.length_b   1.000
_cell.length_c   1.000
_cell.angle_alpha   90.00
_cell.angle_beta   90.00
_cell.angle_gamma   90.00
#
_symmetry.space_group_name_H-M   'P 1'
#
loop_
_entity.id
_entity.type
_entity.pdbx_description
1 polymer ?
#
loop_
_entity_poly.entity_id
_entity_poly.type
_entity_poly.pdbx_seq_one_letter_code
_entity_poly.pdbx_strand_id
1 'polypeptide(L)'
;GAVHRNARIVIRGCGINPTRTGIIDILLAMGARLKIANKRAEASEPLADIVVESSELKGIEVSGDIIPRLIDEIPVLAVAGCVARGKTVIRDAGELRVKESDRIATVASELSRLGAKIEPLPDGMVIYGGRPLLGTEVDSHFDHRLAMSLAIAGLVAKGETTIKHAQVAQVSYPAFWQTLQQGLNTDKS
;
A
#
# COMPACT_ATOMS: atom_id res chain seq x y z
N GLY A 1 -6.60 2.36 7.21
CA GLY A 1 -5.94 3.39 8.04
C GLY A 1 -5.79 4.66 7.23
N ALA A 2 -4.58 4.97 6.78
CA ALA A 2 -4.25 6.26 6.16
C ALA A 2 -5.12 6.68 4.95
N VAL A 3 -5.51 5.72 4.11
CA VAL A 3 -6.21 5.99 2.84
C VAL A 3 -7.74 5.94 2.93
N HIS A 4 -8.29 5.31 3.97
CA HIS A 4 -9.75 5.23 4.16
C HIS A 4 -10.27 6.53 4.77
N ARG A 5 -11.51 6.93 4.46
CA ARG A 5 -12.06 8.24 4.85
C ARG A 5 -12.36 8.37 6.34
N ASN A 6 -12.72 7.26 6.98
CA ASN A 6 -12.98 7.19 8.40
C ASN A 6 -12.53 5.82 8.87
N ALA A 7 -11.33 5.71 9.43
CA ALA A 7 -10.77 4.47 9.91
C ALA A 7 -9.72 4.75 10.98
N ARG A 8 -9.67 3.85 11.96
CA ARG A 8 -8.58 3.78 12.94
C ARG A 8 -8.19 2.33 13.15
N ILE A 9 -6.93 2.01 12.84
CA ILE A 9 -6.39 0.65 12.92
C ILE A 9 -5.22 0.63 13.89
N VAL A 10 -5.20 -0.39 14.75
CA VAL A 10 -4.09 -0.67 15.65
C VAL A 10 -3.50 -2.03 15.28
N ILE A 11 -2.27 -2.03 14.78
CA ILE A 11 -1.50 -3.24 14.48
C ILE A 11 -0.58 -3.49 15.66
N ARG A 12 -0.79 -4.57 16.41
CA ARG A 12 -0.01 -4.86 17.62
C ARG A 12 1.23 -5.68 17.30
N GLY A 13 2.33 -5.42 18.00
CA GLY A 13 3.56 -6.21 17.91
C GLY A 13 4.19 -6.28 16.51
N CYS A 14 4.11 -5.19 15.76
CA CYS A 14 4.76 -5.06 14.47
C CYS A 14 6.28 -4.91 14.64
N GLY A 15 7.06 -5.62 13.82
CA GLY A 15 8.51 -5.45 13.76
C GLY A 15 8.87 -4.09 13.17
N ILE A 16 9.66 -3.32 13.91
CA ILE A 16 10.09 -1.96 13.53
C ILE A 16 11.59 -1.88 13.27
N ASN A 17 12.16 -2.95 12.69
CA ASN A 17 13.56 -2.97 12.28
C ASN A 17 13.81 -1.83 11.25
N PRO A 18 14.79 -0.93 11.46
CA PRO A 18 15.05 0.19 10.57
C PRO A 18 15.19 -0.19 9.09
N THR A 19 15.70 -1.39 8.79
CA THR A 19 15.88 -1.87 7.42
C THR A 19 14.58 -2.23 6.70
N ARG A 20 13.45 -2.37 7.41
CA ARG A 20 12.14 -2.76 6.86
C ARG A 20 11.00 -1.79 7.17
N THR A 21 11.32 -0.60 7.66
CA THR A 21 10.34 0.41 8.07
C THR A 21 10.20 1.55 7.09
N GLY A 22 10.75 1.42 5.88
CA GLY A 22 10.72 2.48 4.87
C GLY A 22 9.29 2.95 4.56
N ILE A 23 8.31 2.05 4.52
CA ILE A 23 6.91 2.42 4.33
C ILE A 23 6.34 3.31 5.45
N ILE A 24 6.80 3.13 6.69
CA ILE A 24 6.37 3.97 7.83
C ILE A 24 6.91 5.39 7.65
N ASP A 25 8.20 5.50 7.32
CA ASP A 25 8.87 6.78 7.08
C ASP A 25 8.18 7.54 5.93
N ILE A 26 7.88 6.84 4.84
CA ILE A 26 7.19 7.41 3.68
C ILE A 26 5.77 7.84 4.00
N LEU A 27 4.97 7.02 4.69
CA LEU A 27 3.61 7.41 5.07
C LEU A 27 3.62 8.64 6.00
N LEU A 28 4.56 8.73 6.94
CA LEU A 28 4.75 9.93 7.78
C LEU A 28 5.12 11.16 6.94
N ALA A 29 6.04 11.02 5.98
CA ALA A 29 6.43 12.10 5.07
C ALA A 29 5.28 12.55 4.15
N MET A 30 4.39 11.63 3.76
CA MET A 30 3.15 11.94 3.05
C MET A 30 2.10 12.62 3.95
N GLY A 31 2.31 12.69 5.26
CA GLY A 31 1.41 13.33 6.22
C GLY A 31 0.40 12.40 6.89
N ALA A 32 0.65 11.08 6.91
CA ALA A 32 -0.20 10.14 7.60
C ALA A 32 -0.23 10.40 9.13
N ARG A 33 -1.42 10.32 9.71
CA ARG A 33 -1.64 10.22 11.16
C ARG A 33 -1.27 8.81 11.62
N LEU A 34 0.03 8.62 11.82
CA LEU A 34 0.64 7.36 12.23
C LEU A 34 1.42 7.58 13.52
N LYS A 35 1.21 6.70 14.50
CA LYS A 35 1.95 6.70 15.77
C LYS A 35 2.53 5.32 16.04
N ILE A 36 3.79 5.29 16.45
CA ILE A 36 4.45 4.12 17.01
C ILE A 36 4.32 4.17 18.53
N ALA A 37 3.69 3.16 19.12
CA ALA A 37 3.43 3.04 20.57
C ALA A 37 3.99 1.73 21.12
N ASN A 38 4.09 1.60 22.45
CA ASN A 38 4.45 0.35 23.12
C ASN A 38 5.72 -0.33 22.57
N LYS A 39 6.77 0.48 22.32
CA LYS A 39 8.07 -0.01 21.83
C LYS A 39 8.66 -0.98 22.86
N ARG A 40 9.11 -2.13 22.38
CA ARG A 40 9.76 -3.17 23.17
C ARG A 40 10.74 -3.94 22.28
N ALA A 41 11.51 -4.84 22.87
CA ALA A 41 12.38 -5.75 22.13
C ALA A 41 12.08 -7.19 22.55
N GLU A 42 12.01 -8.10 21.59
CA GLU A 42 11.82 -9.52 21.81
C GLU A 42 12.79 -10.29 20.91
N ALA A 43 13.57 -11.22 21.48
CA ALA A 43 14.63 -11.93 20.75
C ALA A 43 15.59 -11.01 19.95
N SER A 44 15.88 -9.82 20.48
CA SER A 44 16.68 -8.75 19.82
C SER A 44 16.04 -8.07 18.60
N GLU A 45 14.78 -8.41 18.26
CA GLU A 45 14.01 -7.69 17.25
C GLU A 45 13.17 -6.58 17.91
N PRO A 46 13.25 -5.34 17.42
CA PRO A 46 12.46 -4.25 17.95
C PRO A 46 11.00 -4.39 17.49
N LEU A 47 10.07 -4.35 18.43
CA LEU A 47 8.63 -4.48 18.20
C LEU A 47 7.91 -3.22 18.70
N ALA A 48 6.78 -2.89 18.07
CA ALA A 48 5.90 -1.81 18.51
C ALA A 48 4.46 -2.03 18.05
N ASP A 49 3.54 -1.31 18.67
CA ASP A 49 2.19 -1.18 18.16
C ASP A 49 2.13 0.02 17.20
N ILE A 50 1.55 -0.17 16.02
CA ILE A 50 1.38 0.87 15.01
C ILE A 50 -0.09 1.28 15.00
N VAL A 51 -0.35 2.55 15.32
CA VAL A 51 -1.67 3.16 15.29
C VAL A 51 -1.75 4.04 14.04
N VAL A 52 -2.70 3.76 13.16
CA VAL A 52 -2.89 4.52 11.91
C VAL A 52 -4.33 4.96 11.78
N GLU A 53 -4.53 6.24 11.52
CA GLU A 53 -5.84 6.87 11.35
C GLU A 53 -6.01 7.44 9.94
N SER A 54 -7.26 7.69 9.55
CA SER A 54 -7.60 8.42 8.32
C SER A 54 -6.79 9.71 8.19
N SER A 55 -6.25 9.94 6.99
CA SER A 55 -5.28 11.00 6.75
C SER A 55 -5.50 11.67 5.39
N GLU A 56 -5.17 12.95 5.30
CA GLU A 56 -5.04 13.65 4.01
C GLU A 56 -3.58 13.58 3.55
N LEU A 57 -3.28 12.57 2.71
CA LEU A 57 -1.93 12.38 2.20
C LEU A 57 -1.57 13.42 1.14
N LYS A 58 -0.29 13.76 1.05
CA LYS A 58 0.30 14.58 -0.02
C LYS A 58 1.30 13.74 -0.79
N GLY A 59 1.34 13.94 -2.11
CA GLY A 59 2.33 13.28 -2.96
C GLY A 59 3.74 13.81 -2.66
N ILE A 60 4.71 12.91 -2.72
CA ILE A 60 6.13 13.18 -2.47
C ILE A 60 7.01 12.46 -3.51
N GLU A 61 8.29 12.78 -3.53
CA GLU A 61 9.29 11.99 -4.25
C GLU A 61 9.90 10.92 -3.32
N VAL A 62 10.05 9.70 -3.84
CA VAL A 62 10.60 8.53 -3.15
C VAL A 62 11.68 7.92 -4.04
N SER A 63 12.94 8.02 -3.61
CA SER A 63 14.12 7.62 -4.39
C SER A 63 15.32 7.31 -3.48
N GLY A 64 16.36 6.69 -4.03
CA GLY A 64 17.60 6.38 -3.32
C GLY A 64 17.47 5.30 -2.24
N ASP A 65 18.20 5.47 -1.13
CA ASP A 65 18.42 4.44 -0.09
C ASP A 65 17.15 3.96 0.63
N ILE A 66 16.04 4.69 0.48
CA ILE A 66 14.74 4.29 1.04
C ILE A 66 14.11 3.15 0.24
N ILE A 67 14.42 3.02 -1.05
CA ILE A 67 13.78 2.06 -1.96
C ILE A 67 14.04 0.61 -1.55
N PRO A 68 15.28 0.16 -1.27
CA PRO A 68 15.51 -1.20 -0.79
C PRO A 68 14.77 -1.53 0.52
N ARG A 69 14.50 -0.52 1.36
CA ARG A 69 13.82 -0.66 2.67
C ARG A 69 12.29 -0.78 2.56
N LEU A 70 11.73 -0.58 1.36
CA LEU A 70 10.29 -0.68 1.09
C LEU A 70 9.96 -1.25 -0.30
N ILE A 71 10.91 -1.87 -0.98
CA ILE A 71 10.77 -2.31 -2.39
C ILE A 71 9.50 -3.15 -2.57
N ASP A 72 9.22 -3.95 -1.57
CA ASP A 72 8.15 -4.92 -1.48
C ASP A 72 6.80 -4.24 -1.11
N GLU A 73 6.81 -3.03 -0.58
CA GLU A 73 5.64 -2.22 -0.23
C GLU A 73 5.26 -1.21 -1.34
N ILE A 74 6.04 -1.11 -2.42
CA ILE A 74 5.74 -0.20 -3.53
C ILE A 74 4.33 -0.40 -4.13
N PRO A 75 3.81 -1.63 -4.33
CA PRO A 75 2.45 -1.82 -4.84
C PRO A 75 1.38 -1.12 -3.96
N VAL A 76 1.49 -1.20 -2.64
CA VAL A 76 0.52 -0.56 -1.72
C VAL A 76 0.81 0.94 -1.55
N LEU A 77 2.07 1.35 -1.64
CA LEU A 77 2.44 2.78 -1.70
C LEU A 77 1.84 3.45 -2.94
N ALA A 78 1.77 2.75 -4.08
CA ALA A 78 1.14 3.29 -5.28
C ALA A 78 -0.34 3.60 -5.05
N VAL A 79 -1.06 2.73 -4.32
CA VAL A 79 -2.45 2.98 -3.90
C VAL A 79 -2.56 4.26 -3.04
N ALA A 80 -1.64 4.44 -2.09
CA ALA A 80 -1.58 5.67 -1.29
C ALA A 80 -1.31 6.91 -2.18
N GLY A 81 -0.43 6.78 -3.17
CA GLY A 81 -0.16 7.83 -4.16
C GLY A 81 -1.39 8.23 -4.99
N CYS A 82 -2.26 7.27 -5.34
CA CYS A 82 -3.49 7.53 -6.09
C CYS A 82 -4.48 8.43 -5.32
N VAL A 83 -4.56 8.26 -4.01
CA VAL A 83 -5.49 9.04 -3.16
C VAL A 83 -4.84 10.30 -2.57
N ALA A 84 -3.51 10.42 -2.59
CA ALA A 84 -2.79 11.57 -2.09
C ALA A 84 -3.04 12.82 -2.96
N ARG A 85 -3.00 14.00 -2.35
CA ARG A 85 -3.07 15.26 -3.10
C ARG A 85 -1.75 15.52 -3.82
N GLY A 86 -1.82 15.75 -5.13
CA GLY A 86 -0.66 16.15 -5.94
C GLY A 86 0.03 14.95 -6.59
N LYS A 87 1.34 15.06 -6.80
CA LYS A 87 2.12 14.09 -7.56
C LYS A 87 3.02 13.28 -6.63
N THR A 88 2.96 11.96 -6.72
CA THR A 88 3.93 11.06 -6.09
C THR A 88 4.86 10.53 -7.17
N VAL A 89 6.17 10.54 -6.93
CA VAL A 89 7.18 10.05 -7.88
C VAL A 89 8.01 8.98 -7.19
N ILE A 90 8.10 7.80 -7.79
CA ILE A 90 8.94 6.70 -7.32
C ILE A 90 10.04 6.46 -8.36
N ARG A 91 11.29 6.43 -7.93
CA ARG A 91 12.50 6.19 -8.74
C ARG A 91 13.37 5.10 -8.11
N ASP A 92 14.41 4.69 -8.83
CA ASP A 92 15.41 3.71 -8.38
C ASP A 92 14.85 2.33 -7.99
N ALA A 93 13.64 2.01 -8.44
CA ALA A 93 12.91 0.78 -8.15
C ALA A 93 12.92 -0.21 -9.32
N GLY A 94 13.93 -0.15 -10.20
CA GLY A 94 14.03 -1.00 -11.39
C GLY A 94 14.00 -2.51 -11.09
N GLU A 95 14.42 -2.93 -9.88
CA GLU A 95 14.36 -4.32 -9.41
C GLU A 95 12.94 -4.89 -9.46
N LEU A 96 11.90 -4.06 -9.34
CA LEU A 96 10.50 -4.51 -9.44
C LEU A 96 10.13 -5.09 -10.80
N ARG A 97 10.87 -4.78 -11.87
CA ARG A 97 10.59 -5.31 -13.21
C ARG A 97 10.99 -6.78 -13.36
N VAL A 98 11.86 -7.28 -12.48
CA VAL A 98 12.45 -8.63 -12.55
C VAL A 98 12.01 -9.53 -11.39
N LYS A 99 10.97 -9.14 -10.65
CA LYS A 99 10.37 -9.95 -9.58
C LYS A 99 9.50 -11.07 -10.19
N GLU A 100 8.60 -11.64 -9.38
CA GLU A 100 7.59 -12.63 -9.79
C GLU A 100 6.78 -12.19 -11.03
N SER A 101 6.63 -10.87 -11.20
CA SER A 101 6.07 -10.21 -12.38
C SER A 101 6.83 -8.89 -12.63
N ASP A 102 6.60 -8.24 -13.77
CA ASP A 102 6.93 -6.82 -13.92
C ASP A 102 5.95 -5.99 -13.07
N ARG A 103 6.28 -5.86 -11.78
CA ARG A 103 5.40 -5.21 -10.78
C ARG A 103 5.17 -3.73 -11.09
N ILE A 104 6.08 -3.06 -11.79
CA ILE A 104 5.85 -1.67 -12.22
C ILE A 104 4.74 -1.63 -13.26
N ALA A 105 4.86 -2.46 -14.29
CA ALA A 105 3.88 -2.50 -15.38
C ALA A 105 2.50 -2.95 -14.89
N THR A 106 2.44 -4.01 -14.08
CA THR A 106 1.16 -4.56 -13.59
C THR A 106 0.48 -3.61 -12.62
N VAL A 107 1.19 -3.03 -11.64
CA VAL A 107 0.61 -2.03 -10.72
C VAL A 107 0.06 -0.83 -11.50
N ALA A 108 0.84 -0.27 -12.43
CA ALA A 108 0.41 0.87 -13.23
C ALA A 108 -0.83 0.53 -14.08
N SER A 109 -0.84 -0.64 -14.73
CA SER A 109 -1.97 -1.11 -15.53
C SER A 109 -3.23 -1.28 -14.69
N GLU A 110 -3.18 -2.05 -13.60
CA GLU A 110 -4.37 -2.40 -12.82
C GLU A 110 -4.95 -1.19 -12.06
N LEU A 111 -4.10 -0.31 -11.52
CA LEU A 111 -4.58 0.93 -10.92
C LEU A 111 -5.15 1.90 -11.97
N SER A 112 -4.62 1.90 -13.19
CA SER A 112 -5.19 2.69 -14.29
C SER A 112 -6.58 2.19 -14.70
N ARG A 113 -6.85 0.87 -14.62
CA ARG A 113 -8.20 0.31 -14.81
C ARG A 113 -9.20 0.83 -13.78
N LEU A 114 -8.73 1.07 -12.55
CA LEU A 114 -9.52 1.74 -11.49
C LEU A 114 -9.63 3.26 -11.67
N GLY A 115 -9.14 3.82 -12.79
CA GLY A 115 -9.21 5.25 -13.11
C GLY A 115 -8.07 6.11 -12.56
N ALA A 116 -7.04 5.50 -11.97
CA ALA A 116 -5.84 6.24 -11.57
C ALA A 116 -5.11 6.80 -12.80
N LYS A 117 -4.46 7.96 -12.63
CA LYS A 117 -3.50 8.45 -13.62
C LYS A 117 -2.09 8.08 -13.15
N ILE A 118 -1.50 7.08 -13.77
CA ILE A 118 -0.16 6.58 -13.46
C ILE A 118 0.66 6.46 -14.76
N GLU A 119 1.90 6.93 -14.71
CA GLU A 119 2.86 6.84 -15.80
C GLU A 119 4.01 5.92 -15.35
N PRO A 120 4.12 4.67 -15.85
CA PRO A 120 5.22 3.79 -15.52
C PRO A 120 6.53 4.32 -16.12
N LEU A 121 7.63 4.14 -15.39
CA LEU A 121 8.98 4.54 -15.77
C LEU A 121 9.91 3.32 -15.76
N PRO A 122 11.05 3.31 -16.47
CA PRO A 122 11.99 2.19 -16.42
C PRO A 122 12.39 1.79 -14.99
N ASP A 123 12.49 2.75 -14.08
CA ASP A 123 12.96 2.61 -12.71
C ASP A 123 11.90 2.96 -11.65
N GLY A 124 10.62 3.05 -12.01
CA GLY A 124 9.57 3.36 -11.04
C GLY A 124 8.27 3.83 -11.70
N MET A 125 7.62 4.84 -11.13
CA MET A 125 6.36 5.36 -11.64
C MET A 125 6.05 6.78 -11.15
N VAL A 126 5.28 7.53 -11.94
CA VAL A 126 4.69 8.81 -11.55
C VAL A 126 3.20 8.63 -11.35
N ILE A 127 2.69 9.04 -10.20
CA ILE A 127 1.29 8.87 -9.81
C ILE A 127 0.68 10.25 -9.56
N TYR A 128 -0.41 10.55 -10.26
CA TYR A 128 -1.13 11.80 -10.11
C TYR A 128 -2.38 11.56 -9.28
N GLY A 129 -2.28 11.86 -7.99
CA GLY A 129 -3.33 11.58 -7.03
C GLY A 129 -4.43 12.64 -6.96
N GLY A 130 -5.41 12.37 -6.12
CA GLY A 130 -6.58 13.22 -5.90
C GLY A 130 -7.75 12.93 -6.84
N ARG A 131 -7.62 11.93 -7.72
CA ARG A 131 -8.71 11.42 -8.54
C ARG A 131 -9.42 10.29 -7.80
N PRO A 132 -10.77 10.26 -7.78
CA PRO A 132 -11.49 9.11 -7.25
C PRO A 132 -11.15 7.85 -8.05
N LEU A 133 -10.86 6.76 -7.34
CA LEU A 133 -10.84 5.43 -7.97
C LEU A 133 -12.29 4.95 -8.17
N LEU A 134 -12.50 4.23 -9.27
CA LEU A 134 -13.79 3.64 -9.65
C LEU A 134 -13.63 2.12 -9.68
N GLY A 135 -14.54 1.42 -9.01
CA GLY A 135 -14.53 -0.02 -8.97
C GLY A 135 -14.74 -0.62 -10.35
N THR A 136 -13.94 -1.64 -10.65
CA THR A 136 -14.02 -2.42 -11.90
C THR A 136 -13.42 -3.81 -11.66
N GLU A 137 -13.37 -4.61 -12.72
CA GLU A 137 -12.60 -5.85 -12.71
C GLU A 137 -11.11 -5.58 -12.93
N VAL A 138 -10.29 -6.10 -12.02
CA VAL A 138 -8.83 -6.06 -12.04
C VAL A 138 -8.26 -7.48 -11.87
N ASP A 139 -6.99 -7.67 -12.20
CA ASP A 139 -6.30 -8.95 -12.08
C ASP A 139 -5.06 -8.82 -11.19
N SER A 140 -4.88 -9.78 -10.27
CA SER A 140 -3.67 -9.83 -9.45
C SER A 140 -2.47 -10.42 -10.18
N HIS A 141 -2.66 -11.01 -11.37
CA HIS A 141 -1.60 -11.68 -12.15
C HIS A 141 -0.84 -12.73 -11.35
N PHE A 142 -1.54 -13.40 -10.41
CA PHE A 142 -0.95 -14.35 -9.45
C PHE A 142 0.17 -13.75 -8.58
N ASP A 143 0.20 -12.43 -8.41
CA ASP A 143 1.11 -11.73 -7.50
C ASP A 143 0.37 -11.39 -6.19
N HIS A 144 0.86 -11.95 -5.08
CA HIS A 144 0.24 -11.79 -3.77
C HIS A 144 0.26 -10.35 -3.27
N ARG A 145 1.30 -9.58 -3.56
CA ARG A 145 1.40 -8.17 -3.16
C ARG A 145 0.49 -7.29 -3.98
N LEU A 146 0.37 -7.58 -5.29
CA LEU A 146 -0.61 -6.90 -6.13
C LEU A 146 -2.04 -7.22 -5.69
N ALA A 147 -2.38 -8.50 -5.41
CA ALA A 147 -3.69 -8.90 -4.91
C ALA A 147 -4.09 -8.13 -3.64
N MET A 148 -3.19 -8.07 -2.64
CA MET A 148 -3.44 -7.33 -1.40
C MET A 148 -3.56 -5.82 -1.65
N SER A 149 -2.75 -5.25 -2.54
CA SER A 149 -2.81 -3.82 -2.86
C SER A 149 -4.10 -3.45 -3.58
N LEU A 150 -4.54 -4.27 -4.54
CA LEU A 150 -5.82 -4.08 -5.24
C LEU A 150 -7.02 -4.21 -4.31
N ALA A 151 -6.95 -5.07 -3.28
CA ALA A 151 -7.97 -5.14 -2.25
C ALA A 151 -8.11 -3.82 -1.49
N ILE A 152 -6.99 -3.22 -1.08
CA ILE A 152 -6.99 -1.90 -0.43
C ILE A 152 -7.49 -0.81 -1.39
N ALA A 153 -7.12 -0.86 -2.67
CA ALA A 153 -7.60 0.06 -3.69
C ALA A 153 -9.14 -0.05 -3.86
N GLY A 154 -9.67 -1.27 -3.87
CA GLY A 154 -11.11 -1.54 -3.93
C GLY A 154 -11.89 -0.98 -2.74
N LEU A 155 -11.30 -0.96 -1.53
CA LEU A 155 -11.93 -0.35 -0.35
C LEU A 155 -12.11 1.17 -0.45
N VAL A 156 -11.27 1.85 -1.24
CA VAL A 156 -11.33 3.31 -1.40
C VAL A 156 -11.98 3.72 -2.73
N ALA A 157 -12.17 2.77 -3.64
CA ALA A 157 -12.85 2.97 -4.91
C ALA A 157 -14.36 3.14 -4.73
N LYS A 158 -14.99 3.90 -5.62
CA LYS A 158 -16.45 3.99 -5.69
C LYS A 158 -17.00 2.85 -6.54
N GLY A 159 -17.93 2.09 -6.00
CA GLY A 159 -18.54 0.94 -6.69
C GLY A 159 -17.86 -0.37 -6.36
N GLU A 160 -18.26 -1.43 -7.04
CA GLU A 160 -17.74 -2.79 -6.81
C GLU A 160 -16.41 -3.01 -7.52
N THR A 161 -15.43 -3.60 -6.84
CA THR A 161 -14.16 -4.03 -7.42
C THR A 161 -14.05 -5.54 -7.31
N THR A 162 -13.84 -6.21 -8.44
CA THR A 162 -13.66 -7.66 -8.50
C THR A 162 -12.22 -7.98 -8.87
N ILE A 163 -11.53 -8.76 -8.03
CA ILE A 163 -10.11 -9.09 -8.21
C ILE A 163 -9.99 -10.53 -8.69
N LYS A 164 -9.47 -10.74 -9.90
CA LYS A 164 -9.12 -12.08 -10.39
C LYS A 164 -7.91 -12.64 -9.66
N HIS A 165 -7.93 -13.95 -9.44
CA HIS A 165 -6.89 -14.72 -8.77
C HIS A 165 -6.58 -14.26 -7.34
N ALA A 166 -7.54 -13.60 -6.67
CA ALA A 166 -7.41 -13.03 -5.34
C ALA A 166 -6.91 -14.01 -4.26
N GLN A 167 -7.16 -15.32 -4.43
CA GLN A 167 -6.67 -16.35 -3.51
C GLN A 167 -5.15 -16.36 -3.32
N VAL A 168 -4.38 -15.83 -4.29
CA VAL A 168 -2.92 -15.79 -4.22
C VAL A 168 -2.37 -14.98 -3.04
N ALA A 169 -3.15 -14.04 -2.50
CA ALA A 169 -2.80 -13.32 -1.28
C ALA A 169 -2.48 -14.28 -0.11
N GLN A 170 -3.15 -15.44 -0.06
CA GLN A 170 -3.01 -16.43 1.01
C GLN A 170 -1.62 -17.10 1.03
N VAL A 171 -0.86 -17.04 -0.06
CA VAL A 171 0.52 -17.55 -0.12
C VAL A 171 1.41 -16.84 0.90
N SER A 172 1.24 -15.53 1.04
CA SER A 172 2.02 -14.70 1.97
C SER A 172 1.28 -14.41 3.28
N TYR A 173 -0.04 -14.30 3.22
CA TYR A 173 -0.88 -13.98 4.37
C TYR A 173 -2.19 -14.78 4.33
N PRO A 174 -2.21 -16.01 4.86
CA PRO A 174 -3.37 -16.90 4.80
C PRO A 174 -4.68 -16.27 5.32
N ALA A 175 -4.59 -15.45 6.37
CA ALA A 175 -5.74 -14.80 7.00
C ALA A 175 -6.05 -13.38 6.45
N PHE A 176 -5.47 -13.00 5.30
CA PHE A 176 -5.61 -11.63 4.75
C PHE A 176 -7.07 -11.19 4.59
N TRP A 177 -7.90 -11.99 3.92
CA TRP A 177 -9.29 -11.65 3.63
C TRP A 177 -10.16 -11.55 4.90
N GLN A 178 -9.92 -12.44 5.87
CA GLN A 178 -10.59 -12.38 7.17
C GLN A 178 -10.20 -11.12 7.94
N THR A 179 -8.90 -10.78 7.92
CA THR A 179 -8.37 -9.57 8.56
C THR A 179 -8.97 -8.31 7.94
N LEU A 180 -9.06 -8.27 6.60
CA LEU A 180 -9.66 -7.15 5.87
C LEU A 180 -11.14 -6.97 6.24
N GLN A 181 -11.90 -8.06 6.29
CA GLN A 181 -13.31 -8.04 6.67
C GLN A 181 -13.53 -7.59 8.13
N GLN A 182 -12.69 -8.04 9.06
CA GLN A 182 -12.73 -7.60 10.45
C GLN A 182 -12.48 -6.09 10.58
N GLY A 183 -11.49 -5.57 9.84
CA GLY A 183 -11.17 -4.14 9.82
C GLY A 183 -12.30 -3.25 9.28
N LEU A 184 -13.13 -3.77 8.36
CA LEU A 184 -14.32 -3.05 7.86
C LEU A 184 -15.47 -3.04 8.86
N ASN A 185 -15.57 -4.06 9.72
CA ASN A 185 -16.64 -4.16 10.71
C ASN A 185 -16.40 -3.27 11.93
N THR A 186 -15.14 -2.90 12.22
CA THR A 186 -14.80 -1.95 13.29
C THR A 186 -15.15 -0.49 12.98
N ASP A 187 -15.46 -0.15 11.72
CA ASP A 187 -15.96 1.19 11.32
C ASP A 187 -17.47 1.37 11.55
N LYS A 188 -18.19 0.31 11.94
CA LYS A 188 -19.66 0.33 12.18
C LYS A 188 -20.05 0.35 13.66
N SER A 189 -19.10 0.44 14.58
CA SER A 189 -19.29 0.49 16.03
C SER A 189 -18.77 1.78 16.61
#